data_AF-A0A317WSQ6-F1
#
_entry.id   AF-A0A317WSQ6-F1
#
_cell.length_a   1.000
_cell.length_b   1.000
_cell.length_c   1.000
_cell.angle_alpha   90.00
_cell.angle_beta   90.00
_cell.angle_gamma   90.00
#
_symmetry.space_group_name_H-M   'P 1'
#
loop_
_entity.id
_entity.type
_entity.pdbx_description
1 polymer ?
#
loop_
_entity_poly.entity_id
_entity_poly.type
_entity_poly.pdbx_seq_one_letter_code
_entity_poly.pdbx_strand_id
1 'polypeptide(L)'
;MRFIQVVALLPALAVAQEQVPLADRVQGWFNKAKSYLPTATPVVPAAVVEKVVEKAVKIQEKTVTPFNVTNWQSFLEPSSEAQDWLVYVTGGNKTCFGRCDQADKSFNESVLLFSADPTSPNLGKLDCESNQVLCSAWGAGTPSVWYFQVPQAQLGEERPPTALHTVYLNTTTVTPETIYKVHSEKVYETTPAYEGALHPTDGWLAQNGLLLPLGYVIYGFSAIPSWLFMILISFFSRTFIVVSGCGDPDIYRSSQYPLKMADFDRTPPSTAAYVVATAILAGITGYFIGQGSSLGLFSTKEKEGWPNSYNVKVHRDSSDEYESEEEEDSEDEGDGTELGNFDESAEEVKLVLVVRTDLGMTKGKIAAQCSHATLACYKYLVAYTPSSGMLRRWESQGQAKIALQIKSEEEMEELQAKAMSLGLCARVITDAGRTQIASGSRTVLGVLGPKSVVDSVTGHLKLL
;
A
#
# COMPACT_ATOMS: atom_id res chain seq x y z
N MET A 1 58.87 -21.22 -54.71
CA MET A 1 57.54 -20.57 -54.65
C MET A 1 56.92 -20.94 -53.31
N ARG A 2 57.14 -20.16 -52.24
CA ARG A 2 56.16 -19.23 -51.64
C ARG A 2 54.70 -19.67 -51.83
N PHE A 3 54.04 -20.18 -50.78
CA PHE A 3 53.14 -19.41 -49.91
C PHE A 3 52.35 -20.34 -48.96
N ILE A 4 52.16 -19.88 -47.72
CA ILE A 4 51.11 -20.23 -46.75
C ILE A 4 51.37 -21.47 -45.86
N GLN A 5 52.26 -21.26 -44.89
CA GLN A 5 51.97 -21.60 -43.50
C GLN A 5 51.18 -20.43 -42.89
N VAL A 6 50.00 -20.66 -42.29
CA VAL A 6 49.35 -19.93 -41.16
C VAL A 6 47.89 -20.40 -41.11
N VAL A 7 47.56 -21.48 -40.40
CA VAL A 7 46.17 -21.77 -39.93
C VAL A 7 46.11 -22.47 -38.56
N ALA A 8 47.21 -23.05 -38.05
CA ALA A 8 47.15 -23.79 -36.78
C ALA A 8 47.59 -22.94 -35.57
N LEU A 9 46.85 -21.89 -35.19
CA LEU A 9 47.07 -21.16 -33.91
C LEU A 9 45.84 -20.35 -33.41
N LEU A 10 44.62 -20.85 -33.60
CA LEU A 10 43.39 -20.19 -33.10
C LEU A 10 42.53 -21.17 -32.29
N PRO A 11 42.98 -21.54 -31.08
CA PRO A 11 42.08 -21.37 -29.93
C PRO A 11 42.74 -20.75 -28.68
N ALA A 12 44.01 -20.34 -28.73
CA ALA A 12 44.74 -19.84 -27.56
C ALA A 12 44.69 -18.30 -27.36
N LEU A 13 44.03 -17.54 -28.26
CA LEU A 13 43.96 -16.07 -28.20
C LEU A 13 42.60 -15.53 -27.74
N ALA A 14 41.63 -16.38 -27.41
CA ALA A 14 40.30 -15.93 -26.96
C ALA A 14 40.18 -15.71 -25.44
N VAL A 15 41.25 -15.90 -24.65
CA VAL A 15 41.21 -15.76 -23.18
C VAL A 15 42.02 -14.54 -22.68
N ALA A 16 42.51 -13.68 -23.57
CA ALA A 16 43.43 -12.59 -23.18
C ALA A 16 42.94 -11.16 -23.48
N GLN A 17 41.66 -10.94 -23.81
CA GLN A 17 41.17 -9.62 -24.25
C GLN A 17 40.18 -8.89 -23.34
N GLU A 18 39.99 -9.33 -22.08
CA GLU A 18 39.14 -8.59 -21.11
C GLU A 18 39.78 -8.41 -19.71
N GLN A 19 41.11 -8.37 -19.63
CA GLN A 19 41.81 -7.86 -18.44
C GLN A 19 42.38 -6.48 -18.74
N VAL A 20 41.51 -5.46 -18.73
CA VAL A 20 41.97 -4.11 -18.35
C VAL A 20 42.46 -4.27 -16.91
N PRO A 21 43.72 -3.94 -16.59
CA PRO A 21 44.25 -4.17 -15.26
C PRO A 21 43.35 -3.43 -14.26
N LEU A 22 42.90 -4.14 -13.22
CA LEU A 22 42.06 -3.59 -12.15
C LEU A 22 42.63 -2.25 -11.65
N ALA A 23 43.96 -2.11 -11.64
CA ALA A 23 44.67 -0.87 -11.35
C ALA A 23 44.29 0.32 -12.24
N ASP A 24 44.12 0.16 -13.56
CA ASP A 24 43.76 1.26 -14.48
C ASP A 24 42.28 1.63 -14.37
N ARG A 25 41.38 0.64 -14.14
CA ARG A 25 39.97 0.92 -13.83
C ARG A 25 39.84 1.64 -12.49
N VAL A 26 40.59 1.19 -11.47
CA VAL A 26 40.65 1.82 -10.15
C VAL A 26 41.24 3.21 -10.25
N GLN A 27 42.31 3.44 -11.03
CA GLN A 27 42.90 4.77 -11.23
C GLN A 27 41.97 5.73 -11.99
N GLY A 28 41.32 5.26 -13.07
CA GLY A 28 40.34 6.06 -13.81
C GLY A 28 39.16 6.48 -12.93
N TRP A 29 38.70 5.57 -12.07
CA TRP A 29 37.69 5.86 -11.04
C TRP A 29 38.21 6.72 -9.90
N PHE A 30 39.46 6.57 -9.47
CA PHE A 30 40.06 7.38 -8.42
C PHE A 30 40.23 8.83 -8.85
N ASN A 31 40.57 9.07 -10.12
CA ASN A 31 40.60 10.41 -10.71
C ASN A 31 39.21 11.02 -10.78
N LYS A 32 38.18 10.20 -11.04
CA LYS A 32 36.77 10.60 -11.00
C LYS A 32 36.34 10.93 -9.56
N ALA A 33 36.59 10.06 -8.58
CA ALA A 33 36.29 10.30 -7.16
C ALA A 33 37.03 11.53 -6.59
N LYS A 34 38.31 11.73 -6.95
CA LYS A 34 39.09 12.93 -6.57
C LYS A 34 38.46 14.22 -7.08
N SER A 35 37.81 14.21 -8.24
CA SER A 35 37.14 15.40 -8.79
C SER A 35 35.89 15.82 -8.00
N TYR A 36 35.38 14.95 -7.12
CA TYR A 36 34.17 15.20 -6.33
C TYR A 36 34.44 15.48 -4.85
N LEU A 37 35.70 15.41 -4.39
CA LEU A 37 36.06 15.94 -3.08
C LEU A 37 35.91 17.47 -3.11
N PRO A 38 35.17 18.10 -2.18
CA PRO A 38 35.00 19.54 -2.17
C PRO A 38 36.36 20.23 -2.09
N THR A 39 36.68 21.00 -3.13
CA THR A 39 37.89 21.81 -3.19
C THR A 39 37.69 23.02 -2.28
N ALA A 40 37.99 22.86 -0.99
CA ALA A 40 38.22 23.99 -0.11
C ALA A 40 39.64 24.54 -0.38
N THR A 41 39.70 25.69 -1.06
CA THR A 41 40.90 26.51 -1.36
C THR A 41 41.66 26.95 -0.11
N PRO A 42 42.97 27.33 -0.14
CA PRO A 42 43.69 27.91 -1.29
C PRO A 42 45.01 27.21 -1.67
N VAL A 43 45.58 27.69 -2.77
CA VAL A 43 46.84 27.28 -3.41
C VAL A 43 47.95 26.99 -2.37
N VAL A 44 48.29 25.71 -2.19
CA VAL A 44 49.48 25.26 -1.45
C VAL A 44 50.47 24.66 -2.45
N PRO A 45 51.77 25.02 -2.39
CA PRO A 45 52.77 24.61 -3.38
C PRO A 45 52.94 23.09 -3.47
N ALA A 46 53.28 22.63 -4.68
CA ALA A 46 53.32 21.23 -5.13
C ALA A 46 54.05 20.24 -4.19
N ALA A 47 54.98 20.69 -3.35
CA ALA A 47 55.70 19.86 -2.39
C ALA A 47 54.83 19.34 -1.22
N VAL A 48 53.68 19.99 -0.93
CA VAL A 48 52.73 19.50 0.08
C VAL A 48 51.78 18.46 -0.51
N VAL A 49 51.56 18.50 -1.83
CA VAL A 49 50.71 17.53 -2.54
C VAL A 49 51.34 16.14 -2.51
N GLU A 50 52.66 16.01 -2.65
CA GLU A 50 53.36 14.71 -2.50
C GLU A 50 53.21 14.11 -1.09
N LYS A 51 53.27 14.94 -0.02
CA LYS A 51 53.06 14.46 1.35
C LYS A 51 51.60 14.11 1.69
N VAL A 52 50.63 14.71 0.99
CA VAL A 52 49.21 14.33 1.13
C VAL A 52 48.92 13.05 0.35
N VAL A 53 49.64 12.78 -0.75
CA VAL A 53 49.51 11.55 -1.53
C VAL A 53 50.05 10.32 -0.78
N GLU A 54 51.08 10.45 0.05
CA GLU A 54 51.54 9.34 0.92
C GLU A 54 50.53 8.99 2.03
N LYS A 55 49.70 9.93 2.48
CA LYS A 55 48.66 9.68 3.50
C LYS A 55 47.39 9.03 2.94
N ALA A 56 47.28 8.87 1.62
CA ALA A 56 46.12 8.27 0.93
C ALA A 56 46.21 6.73 0.78
N VAL A 57 47.18 6.06 1.40
CA VAL A 57 47.37 4.58 1.31
C VAL A 57 46.87 3.85 2.56
N LYS A 58 45.74 4.30 3.11
CA LYS A 58 44.85 3.43 3.89
C LYS A 58 43.44 3.58 3.32
N ILE A 59 43.24 3.06 2.11
CA ILE A 59 41.89 2.78 1.62
C ILE A 59 41.34 1.74 2.60
N GLN A 60 40.51 2.18 3.54
CA GLN A 60 39.72 1.26 4.35
C GLN A 60 38.63 0.75 3.43
N GLU A 61 38.79 -0.47 2.93
CA GLU A 61 37.73 -1.16 2.19
C GLU A 61 36.50 -1.22 3.08
N LYS A 62 35.46 -0.45 2.72
CA LYS A 62 34.22 -0.45 3.48
C LYS A 62 33.45 -1.72 3.14
N THR A 63 33.21 -2.52 4.16
CA THR A 63 32.38 -3.71 4.05
C THR A 63 30.91 -3.31 4.21
N VAL A 64 30.05 -3.91 3.39
CA VAL A 64 28.60 -3.74 3.48
C VAL A 64 28.07 -4.71 4.51
N THR A 65 27.45 -4.20 5.58
CA THR A 65 26.93 -5.02 6.67
C THR A 65 25.52 -5.51 6.33
N PRO A 66 25.25 -6.82 6.36
CA PRO A 66 23.90 -7.34 6.11
C PRO A 66 23.00 -7.14 7.34
N PHE A 67 21.83 -6.54 7.13
CA PHE A 67 20.81 -6.34 8.15
C PHE A 67 19.78 -7.47 8.11
N ASN A 68 19.62 -8.14 9.25
CA ASN A 68 18.73 -9.26 9.49
C ASN A 68 17.94 -9.03 10.78
N VAL A 69 16.86 -9.78 10.98
CA VAL A 69 15.97 -9.67 12.16
C VAL A 69 16.72 -9.76 13.50
N THR A 70 17.85 -10.45 13.56
CA THR A 70 18.60 -10.71 14.79
C THR A 70 19.70 -9.69 15.12
N ASN A 71 20.20 -8.93 14.14
CA ASN A 71 21.38 -8.07 14.33
C ASN A 71 21.10 -6.56 14.17
N TRP A 72 20.04 -6.18 13.45
CA TRP A 72 19.79 -4.78 13.09
C TRP A 72 19.73 -3.84 14.29
N GLN A 73 19.17 -4.29 15.41
CA GLN A 73 19.03 -3.51 16.64
C GLN A 73 20.39 -3.07 17.16
N SER A 74 21.37 -3.99 17.18
CA SER A 74 22.71 -3.71 17.68
C SER A 74 23.47 -2.66 16.87
N PHE A 75 23.11 -2.44 15.60
CA PHE A 75 23.74 -1.43 14.75
C PHE A 75 23.12 -0.04 14.88
N LEU A 76 21.84 0.03 15.24
CA LEU A 76 21.07 1.27 15.39
C LEU A 76 20.89 1.69 16.87
N GLU A 77 21.54 0.97 17.78
CA GLU A 77 21.65 1.38 19.18
C GLU A 77 22.66 2.54 19.31
N PRO A 78 22.36 3.56 20.13
CA PRO A 78 23.28 4.67 20.39
C PRO A 78 24.61 4.12 20.88
N SER A 79 25.66 4.38 20.12
CA SER A 79 27.00 3.92 20.46
C SER A 79 27.73 4.98 21.29
N SER A 80 28.92 4.65 21.81
CA SER A 80 29.76 5.63 22.52
C SER A 80 30.18 6.81 21.67
N GLU A 81 30.09 6.70 20.34
CA GLU A 81 30.32 7.77 19.36
C GLU A 81 29.09 7.91 18.45
N ALA A 82 28.85 9.13 17.94
CA ALA A 82 27.80 9.33 16.94
C ALA A 82 28.20 8.64 15.63
N GLN A 83 27.28 7.89 15.03
CA GLN A 83 27.54 7.11 13.81
C GLN A 83 26.41 7.28 12.81
N ASP A 84 26.77 7.52 11.56
CA ASP A 84 25.81 7.55 10.47
C ASP A 84 25.79 6.21 9.75
N TRP A 85 24.59 5.73 9.41
CA TRP A 85 24.39 4.52 8.64
C TRP A 85 23.60 4.81 7.37
N LEU A 86 24.13 4.36 6.24
CA LEU A 86 23.44 4.33 4.95
C LEU A 86 23.06 2.88 4.66
N VAL A 87 21.78 2.57 4.81
CA VAL A 87 21.22 1.23 4.61
C VAL A 87 20.50 1.18 3.27
N TYR A 88 21.01 0.38 2.34
CA TYR A 88 20.33 0.11 1.08
C TYR A 88 19.31 -1.02 1.25
N VAL A 89 18.06 -0.74 0.89
CA VAL A 89 16.95 -1.69 0.98
C VAL A 89 16.61 -2.20 -0.42
N THR A 90 16.84 -3.48 -0.65
CA THR A 90 16.55 -4.15 -1.92
C THR A 90 15.42 -5.17 -1.78
N GLY A 91 14.62 -5.32 -2.84
CA GLY A 91 13.58 -6.34 -2.92
C GLY A 91 13.96 -7.54 -3.78
N GLY A 92 15.24 -7.65 -4.18
CA GLY A 92 15.72 -8.75 -5.02
C GLY A 92 14.90 -8.90 -6.30
N ASN A 93 14.65 -10.16 -6.70
CA ASN A 93 13.89 -10.45 -7.91
C ASN A 93 12.39 -10.54 -7.61
N LYS A 94 11.99 -11.16 -6.50
CA LYS A 94 10.56 -11.39 -6.21
C LYS A 94 9.86 -10.17 -5.63
N THR A 95 10.40 -9.61 -4.55
CA THR A 95 9.76 -8.51 -3.80
C THR A 95 9.74 -7.22 -4.62
N CYS A 96 10.70 -7.03 -5.53
CA CYS A 96 10.79 -5.88 -6.42
C CYS A 96 10.32 -6.16 -7.86
N PHE A 97 9.59 -7.26 -8.11
CA PHE A 97 9.05 -7.62 -9.44
C PHE A 97 10.11 -7.63 -10.57
N GLY A 98 11.36 -8.01 -10.25
CA GLY A 98 12.49 -8.05 -11.17
C GLY A 98 13.04 -6.69 -11.59
N ARG A 99 12.66 -5.60 -10.90
CA ARG A 99 13.04 -4.22 -11.28
C ARG A 99 14.24 -3.68 -10.50
N CYS A 100 14.73 -4.38 -9.48
CA CYS A 100 15.81 -3.90 -8.61
C CYS A 100 17.22 -4.23 -9.14
N ASP A 101 17.35 -5.03 -10.20
CA ASP A 101 18.67 -5.48 -10.71
C ASP A 101 19.64 -4.33 -11.01
N GLN A 102 19.15 -3.25 -11.60
CA GLN A 102 19.97 -2.08 -11.92
C GLN A 102 20.39 -1.30 -10.67
N ALA A 103 19.49 -1.20 -9.68
CA ALA A 103 19.76 -0.56 -8.40
C ALA A 103 20.77 -1.37 -7.58
N ASP A 104 20.66 -2.70 -7.57
CA ASP A 104 21.59 -3.59 -6.88
C ASP A 104 23.01 -3.50 -7.45
N LYS A 105 23.13 -3.50 -8.78
CA LYS A 105 24.42 -3.29 -9.46
C LYS A 105 25.01 -1.92 -9.12
N SER A 106 24.18 -0.87 -9.22
CA SER A 106 24.60 0.51 -8.95
C SER A 106 25.06 0.70 -7.51
N PHE A 107 24.37 0.08 -6.55
CA PHE A 107 24.76 0.12 -5.14
C PHE A 107 26.10 -0.57 -4.91
N ASN A 108 26.30 -1.79 -5.43
CA ASN A 108 27.56 -2.50 -5.28
C ASN A 108 28.76 -1.73 -5.86
N GLU A 109 28.59 -1.07 -7.01
CA GLU A 109 29.61 -0.21 -7.60
C GLU A 109 29.84 1.07 -6.77
N SER A 110 28.80 1.61 -6.13
CA SER A 110 28.91 2.80 -5.29
C SER A 110 29.73 2.57 -4.01
N VAL A 111 29.82 1.33 -3.51
CA VAL A 111 30.64 0.98 -2.32
C VAL A 111 32.10 1.41 -2.49
N LEU A 112 32.62 1.38 -3.72
CA LEU A 112 33.98 1.84 -4.03
C LEU A 112 34.13 3.35 -3.87
N LEU A 113 33.11 4.14 -4.23
CA LEU A 113 33.09 5.58 -4.02
C LEU A 113 33.06 5.91 -2.52
N PHE A 114 32.23 5.21 -1.76
CA PHE A 114 32.19 5.37 -0.31
C PHE A 114 33.51 4.94 0.35
N SER A 115 34.16 3.88 -0.11
CA SER A 115 35.47 3.44 0.43
C SER A 115 36.60 4.45 0.16
N ALA A 116 36.45 5.30 -0.86
CA ALA A 116 37.41 6.36 -1.16
C ALA A 116 37.23 7.61 -0.29
N ASP A 117 36.06 7.77 0.36
CA ASP A 117 35.70 8.94 1.14
C ASP A 117 35.80 8.63 2.66
N PRO A 118 36.73 9.28 3.40
CA PRO A 118 36.87 9.05 4.84
C PRO A 118 35.69 9.59 5.67
N THR A 119 34.86 10.48 5.13
CA THR A 119 33.68 11.05 5.80
C THR A 119 32.40 10.25 5.58
N SER A 120 32.48 9.20 4.75
CA SER A 120 31.32 8.37 4.41
C SER A 120 30.73 7.65 5.63
N PRO A 121 29.42 7.36 5.63
CA PRO A 121 28.75 6.62 6.70
C PRO A 121 29.08 5.12 6.66
N ASN A 122 28.67 4.39 7.69
CA ASN A 122 28.67 2.94 7.67
C ASN A 122 27.65 2.43 6.64
N LEU A 123 28.01 1.38 5.89
CA LEU A 123 27.16 0.85 4.84
C LEU A 123 26.42 -0.39 5.32
N GLY A 124 25.10 -0.37 5.20
CA GLY A 124 24.22 -1.49 5.46
C GLY A 124 23.50 -1.95 4.20
N LYS A 125 23.11 -3.23 4.15
CA LYS A 125 22.20 -3.76 3.14
C LYS A 125 21.11 -4.58 3.80
N LEU A 126 19.86 -4.23 3.55
CA LEU A 126 18.68 -4.98 3.93
C LEU A 126 18.09 -5.65 2.68
N ASP A 127 18.11 -6.97 2.65
CA ASP A 127 17.50 -7.77 1.60
C ASP A 127 16.10 -8.21 2.03
N CYS A 128 15.07 -7.64 1.41
CA CYS A 128 13.67 -7.94 1.68
C CYS A 128 13.18 -9.24 1.05
N GLU A 129 13.96 -9.89 0.19
CA GLU A 129 13.65 -11.24 -0.28
C GLU A 129 14.00 -12.28 0.79
N SER A 130 15.14 -12.11 1.48
CA SER A 130 15.55 -12.99 2.58
C SER A 130 14.97 -12.59 3.94
N ASN A 131 14.76 -11.30 4.19
CA ASN A 131 14.30 -10.75 5.48
C ASN A 131 12.92 -10.07 5.36
N GLN A 132 11.94 -10.79 4.82
CA GLN A 132 10.59 -10.29 4.55
C GLN A 132 9.90 -9.70 5.79
N VAL A 133 10.08 -10.33 6.96
CA VAL A 133 9.50 -9.87 8.23
C VAL A 133 10.11 -8.53 8.65
N LEU A 134 11.42 -8.36 8.51
CA LEU A 134 12.08 -7.11 8.90
C LEU A 134 11.65 -5.96 7.99
N CYS A 135 11.58 -6.19 6.68
CA CYS A 135 11.08 -5.18 5.75
C CYS A 135 9.61 -4.85 5.97
N SER A 136 8.78 -5.84 6.32
CA SER A 136 7.38 -5.63 6.69
C SER A 136 7.26 -4.84 7.98
N ALA A 137 8.10 -5.13 8.97
CA ALA A 137 8.15 -4.43 10.25
C ALA A 137 8.54 -2.95 10.07
N TRP A 138 9.50 -2.67 9.18
CA TRP A 138 9.94 -1.32 8.88
C TRP A 138 9.04 -0.59 7.88
N GLY A 139 8.08 -1.28 7.25
CA GLY A 139 7.31 -0.72 6.14
C GLY A 139 8.20 -0.28 4.98
N ALA A 140 9.32 -0.97 4.76
CA ALA A 140 10.36 -0.50 3.87
C ALA A 140 10.03 -0.76 2.39
N GLY A 141 9.84 0.31 1.63
CA GLY A 141 9.63 0.24 0.18
C GLY A 141 10.93 0.05 -0.59
N THR A 142 10.93 -0.83 -1.61
CA THR A 142 12.11 -1.17 -2.41
C THR A 142 12.00 -0.65 -3.85
N PRO A 143 13.08 -0.18 -4.50
CA PRO A 143 14.42 0.07 -3.95
C PRO A 143 14.51 1.44 -3.27
N SER A 144 15.14 1.51 -2.10
CA SER A 144 15.38 2.77 -1.38
C SER A 144 16.68 2.76 -0.61
N VAL A 145 17.15 3.96 -0.25
CA VAL A 145 18.32 4.18 0.62
C VAL A 145 17.86 4.93 1.86
N TRP A 146 18.16 4.35 3.01
CA TRP A 146 17.78 4.87 4.32
C TRP A 146 19.02 5.44 4.99
N TYR A 147 18.95 6.69 5.41
CA TYR A 147 20.02 7.38 6.12
C TYR A 147 19.63 7.53 7.58
N PHE A 148 20.33 6.84 8.46
CA PHE A 148 20.16 6.90 9.90
C PHE A 148 21.28 7.73 10.52
N GLN A 149 20.92 8.70 11.35
CA GLN A 149 21.85 9.48 12.16
C GLN A 149 21.75 8.97 13.59
N VAL A 150 22.62 8.02 13.95
CA VAL A 150 22.60 7.40 15.28
C VAL A 150 23.36 8.31 16.24
N PRO A 151 22.67 8.89 17.24
CA PRO A 151 23.30 9.83 18.15
C PRO A 151 24.23 9.10 19.14
N GLN A 152 25.10 9.88 19.77
CA GLN A 152 25.98 9.39 20.83
C GLN A 152 25.17 9.07 22.10
N ALA A 153 25.45 7.92 22.72
CA ALA A 153 24.88 7.57 24.02
C ALA A 153 25.44 8.48 25.13
N GLN A 154 24.57 9.26 25.78
CA GLN A 154 24.90 10.04 26.97
C GLN A 154 24.44 9.28 28.22
N LEU A 155 25.34 9.10 29.19
CA LEU A 155 25.08 8.30 30.38
C LEU A 155 24.14 9.07 31.33
N GLY A 156 22.90 8.62 31.48
CA GLY A 156 21.91 9.17 32.43
C GLY A 156 20.90 10.17 31.84
N GLU A 157 20.97 10.47 30.55
CA GLU A 157 19.96 11.25 29.81
C GLU A 157 19.04 10.33 28.98
N GLU A 158 17.84 10.81 28.65
CA GLU A 158 16.92 10.09 27.78
C GLU A 158 17.55 9.86 26.40
N ARG A 159 17.23 8.72 25.76
CA ARG A 159 17.77 8.36 24.45
C ARG A 159 17.43 9.48 23.43
N PRO A 160 18.43 10.14 22.83
CA PRO A 160 18.17 11.10 21.77
C PRO A 160 17.53 10.40 20.56
N PRO A 161 16.57 11.05 19.87
CA PRO A 161 15.91 10.46 18.72
C PRO A 161 16.91 10.21 17.58
N THR A 162 16.80 9.06 16.92
CA THR A 162 17.60 8.70 15.75
C THR A 162 16.90 9.25 14.53
N ALA A 163 17.47 10.27 13.87
CA ALA A 163 16.86 10.82 12.66
C ALA A 163 17.00 9.83 11.50
N LEU A 164 15.87 9.48 10.88
CA LEU A 164 15.79 8.60 9.72
C LEU A 164 15.27 9.36 8.50
N HIS A 165 16.04 9.37 7.43
CA HIS A 165 15.63 9.90 6.14
C HIS A 165 15.55 8.77 5.11
N THR A 166 14.47 8.74 4.34
CA THR A 166 14.25 7.71 3.32
C THR A 166 14.28 8.32 1.93
N VAL A 167 15.20 7.86 1.09
CA VAL A 167 15.33 8.29 -0.31
C VAL A 167 14.96 7.13 -1.23
N TYR A 168 13.86 7.28 -1.95
CA TYR A 168 13.45 6.29 -2.95
C TYR A 168 14.31 6.39 -4.21
N LEU A 169 14.76 5.24 -4.71
CA LEU A 169 15.57 5.15 -5.91
C LEU A 169 14.71 4.84 -7.13
N ASN A 170 15.03 5.44 -8.26
CA ASN A 170 14.41 5.08 -9.52
C ASN A 170 14.98 3.74 -10.02
N THR A 171 14.11 2.76 -10.23
CA THR A 171 14.47 1.39 -10.66
C THR A 171 15.30 1.33 -11.95
N THR A 172 15.14 2.26 -12.90
CA THR A 172 15.78 2.15 -14.23
C THR A 172 16.93 3.10 -14.46
N THR A 173 16.94 4.28 -13.83
CA THR A 173 17.91 5.35 -14.12
C THR A 173 18.95 5.55 -13.02
N VAL A 174 18.89 4.75 -11.95
CA VAL A 174 19.85 4.85 -10.86
C VAL A 174 21.25 4.51 -11.33
N THR A 175 22.20 5.31 -10.89
CA THR A 175 23.64 5.13 -11.14
C THR A 175 24.39 5.11 -9.80
N PRO A 176 25.61 4.56 -9.76
CA PRO A 176 26.43 4.58 -8.54
C PRO A 176 26.66 5.99 -7.99
N GLU A 177 26.78 6.97 -8.89
CA GLU A 177 26.95 8.38 -8.55
C GLU A 177 25.72 8.95 -7.87
N THR A 178 24.52 8.61 -8.35
CA THR A 178 23.26 9.05 -7.74
C THR A 178 23.15 8.58 -6.28
N ILE A 179 23.59 7.34 -6.01
CA ILE A 179 23.58 6.78 -4.65
C ILE A 179 24.63 7.48 -3.78
N TYR A 180 25.85 7.69 -4.29
CA TYR A 180 26.89 8.41 -3.56
C TYR A 180 26.49 9.85 -3.23
N LYS A 181 25.80 10.52 -4.17
CA LYS A 181 25.27 11.89 -3.98
C LYS A 181 24.32 12.02 -2.79
N VAL A 182 23.62 10.95 -2.42
CA VAL A 182 22.77 10.95 -1.23
C VAL A 182 23.57 11.41 -0.01
N HIS A 183 24.79 10.89 0.16
CA HIS A 183 25.69 11.31 1.24
C HIS A 183 26.44 12.61 0.91
N SER A 184 27.10 12.69 -0.26
CA SER A 184 28.02 13.81 -0.53
C SER A 184 27.33 15.16 -0.67
N GLU A 185 26.14 15.19 -1.27
CA GLU A 185 25.32 16.40 -1.42
C GLU A 185 24.21 16.48 -0.35
N LYS A 186 24.17 15.53 0.60
CA LYS A 186 23.15 15.42 1.64
C LYS A 186 21.72 15.49 1.12
N VAL A 187 21.46 14.84 -0.02
CA VAL A 187 20.13 14.84 -0.67
C VAL A 187 19.05 14.30 0.28
N TYR A 188 19.41 13.47 1.25
CA TYR A 188 18.48 12.96 2.26
C TYR A 188 17.85 14.07 3.13
N GLU A 189 18.51 15.22 3.32
CA GLU A 189 17.97 16.36 4.08
C GLU A 189 16.81 17.07 3.33
N THR A 190 16.64 16.82 2.03
CA THR A 190 15.50 17.36 1.26
C THR A 190 14.16 16.77 1.69
N THR A 191 14.18 15.58 2.28
CA THR A 191 13.01 14.92 2.88
C THR A 191 13.05 15.09 4.39
N PRO A 192 11.95 15.46 5.06
CA PRO A 192 11.92 15.56 6.52
C PRO A 192 12.21 14.19 7.15
N ALA A 193 12.75 14.20 8.37
CA ALA A 193 12.99 12.97 9.12
C ALA A 193 11.65 12.23 9.37
N TYR A 194 11.67 10.91 9.23
CA TYR A 194 10.49 10.08 9.42
C TYR A 194 10.21 9.87 10.91
N GLU A 195 9.08 10.37 11.40
CA GLU A 195 8.65 10.26 12.80
C GLU A 195 7.41 9.35 12.98
N GLY A 196 7.11 8.51 11.99
CA GLY A 196 5.93 7.65 12.00
C GLY A 196 5.99 6.48 12.99
N ALA A 197 4.85 5.83 13.23
CA ALA A 197 4.73 4.73 14.19
C ALA A 197 5.63 3.51 13.89
N LEU A 198 5.96 3.28 12.61
CA LEU A 198 6.83 2.20 12.13
C LEU A 198 8.32 2.56 12.16
N HIS A 199 8.69 3.71 12.73
CA HIS A 199 10.09 4.09 12.83
C HIS A 199 10.88 3.01 13.61
N PRO A 200 11.99 2.47 13.07
CA PRO A 200 12.61 1.24 13.59
C PRO A 200 13.06 1.28 15.05
N THR A 201 13.51 2.43 15.53
CA THR A 201 14.06 2.60 16.89
C THR A 201 13.13 3.41 17.78
N ASP A 202 12.75 4.59 17.29
CA ASP A 202 12.03 5.59 18.09
C ASP A 202 10.52 5.61 17.83
N GLY A 203 10.00 4.80 16.92
CA GLY A 203 8.57 4.72 16.65
C GLY A 203 7.81 4.12 17.82
N TRP A 204 6.54 4.50 17.99
CA TRP A 204 5.70 3.98 19.07
C TRP A 204 5.67 2.44 19.11
N LEU A 205 5.66 1.77 17.95
CA LEU A 205 5.69 0.30 17.89
C LEU A 205 7.03 -0.29 18.33
N ALA A 206 8.14 0.39 18.02
CA ALA A 206 9.48 -0.04 18.42
C ALA A 206 9.66 0.09 19.94
N GLN A 207 9.26 1.22 20.51
CA GLN A 207 9.34 1.48 21.95
C GLN A 207 8.53 0.47 22.79
N ASN A 208 7.41 -0.02 22.25
CA ASN A 208 6.57 -1.02 22.92
C ASN A 208 6.92 -2.48 22.56
N GLY A 209 7.98 -2.71 21.77
CA GLY A 209 8.36 -4.06 21.33
C GLY A 209 7.34 -4.74 20.40
N LEU A 210 6.41 -3.97 19.83
CA LEU A 210 5.34 -4.44 18.93
C LEU A 210 5.72 -4.42 17.45
N LEU A 211 6.85 -3.78 17.10
CA LEU A 211 7.31 -3.62 15.72
C LEU A 211 7.51 -4.97 15.00
N LEU A 212 8.27 -5.89 15.60
CA LEU A 212 8.51 -7.22 15.01
C LEU A 212 7.24 -8.10 15.00
N PRO A 213 6.45 -8.19 16.09
CA PRO A 213 5.14 -8.85 16.05
C PRO A 213 4.24 -8.34 14.92
N LEU A 214 4.15 -7.02 14.73
CA LEU A 214 3.40 -6.43 13.64
C LEU A 214 3.99 -6.82 12.28
N GLY A 215 5.31 -6.83 12.13
CA GLY A 215 5.98 -7.31 10.92
C GLY A 215 5.60 -8.74 10.55
N TYR A 216 5.51 -9.65 11.52
CA TYR A 216 5.01 -11.02 11.30
C TYR A 216 3.54 -11.05 10.86
N VAL A 217 2.70 -10.20 11.44
CA VAL A 217 1.27 -10.10 11.07
C VAL A 217 1.13 -9.57 9.64
N ILE A 218 1.82 -8.47 9.30
CA ILE A 218 1.80 -7.87 7.97
C ILE A 218 2.31 -8.87 6.93
N TYR A 219 3.44 -9.54 7.21
CA TYR A 219 3.98 -10.57 6.35
C TYR A 219 3.01 -11.75 6.19
N GLY A 220 2.42 -12.23 7.29
CA GLY A 220 1.44 -13.31 7.26
C GLY A 220 0.23 -12.96 6.39
N PHE A 221 -0.26 -11.72 6.49
CA PHE A 221 -1.38 -11.24 5.68
C PHE A 221 -1.01 -11.08 4.20
N SER A 222 0.21 -10.60 3.89
CA SER A 222 0.67 -10.43 2.50
C SER A 222 0.96 -11.76 1.81
N ALA A 223 1.29 -12.82 2.57
CA ALA A 223 1.47 -14.17 2.05
C ALA A 223 0.14 -14.88 1.71
N ILE A 224 -1.01 -14.34 2.15
CA ILE A 224 -2.32 -14.93 1.84
C ILE A 224 -2.70 -14.57 0.40
N PRO A 225 -2.89 -15.55 -0.49
CA PRO A 225 -3.34 -15.28 -1.85
C PRO A 225 -4.70 -14.61 -1.86
N SER A 226 -4.93 -13.69 -2.80
CA SER A 226 -6.20 -12.97 -2.96
C SER A 226 -7.42 -13.91 -3.06
N TRP A 227 -7.27 -15.07 -3.71
CA TRP A 227 -8.34 -16.07 -3.83
C TRP A 227 -8.78 -16.64 -2.47
N LEU A 228 -7.87 -16.77 -1.51
CA LEU A 228 -8.18 -17.35 -0.20
C LEU A 228 -9.01 -16.38 0.65
N PHE A 229 -8.76 -15.07 0.53
CA PHE A 229 -9.62 -14.06 1.15
C PHE A 229 -11.05 -14.09 0.60
N MET A 230 -11.21 -14.26 -0.72
CA MET A 230 -12.54 -14.37 -1.34
C MET A 230 -13.30 -15.59 -0.83
N ILE A 231 -12.62 -16.72 -0.63
CA ILE A 231 -13.21 -17.92 -0.03
C ILE A 231 -13.62 -17.66 1.42
N LEU A 232 -12.74 -17.06 2.24
CA LEU A 232 -13.04 -16.74 3.63
C LEU A 232 -14.25 -15.81 3.76
N ILE A 233 -14.29 -14.72 2.99
CA ILE A 233 -15.43 -13.79 2.98
C ILE A 233 -16.71 -14.51 2.53
N SER A 234 -16.62 -15.39 1.52
CA SER A 234 -17.78 -16.17 1.09
C SER A 234 -18.30 -17.11 2.18
N PHE A 235 -17.43 -17.72 3.00
CA PHE A 235 -17.88 -18.57 4.11
C PHE A 235 -18.49 -17.74 5.24
N PHE A 236 -17.87 -16.62 5.62
CA PHE A 236 -18.43 -15.74 6.65
C PHE A 236 -19.78 -15.13 6.24
N SER A 237 -19.93 -14.71 4.98
CA SER A 237 -21.20 -14.21 4.45
C SER A 237 -22.31 -15.27 4.52
N ARG A 238 -22.00 -16.54 4.21
CA ARG A 238 -22.97 -17.65 4.29
C ARG A 238 -23.39 -17.98 5.72
N THR A 239 -22.50 -17.82 6.71
CA THR A 239 -22.82 -18.08 8.12
C THR A 239 -23.79 -17.05 8.71
N PHE A 240 -23.72 -15.78 8.28
CA PHE A 240 -24.65 -14.75 8.76
C PHE A 240 -26.03 -14.80 8.09
N ILE A 241 -26.14 -15.33 6.88
CA ILE A 241 -27.43 -15.45 6.16
C ILE A 241 -28.32 -16.56 6.75
N VAL A 242 -27.75 -17.60 7.37
CA VAL A 242 -28.52 -18.73 7.92
C VAL A 242 -29.13 -18.45 9.31
N VAL A 243 -28.66 -17.44 10.04
CA VAL A 243 -29.11 -17.18 11.43
C VAL A 243 -30.36 -16.28 11.50
N SER A 244 -30.78 -15.63 10.40
CA SER A 244 -31.89 -14.66 10.42
C SER A 244 -33.19 -15.14 9.73
N GLY A 245 -33.33 -16.43 9.44
CA GLY A 245 -34.44 -16.95 8.61
C GLY A 245 -35.12 -18.19 9.17
N CYS A 246 -35.79 -18.09 10.32
CA CYS A 246 -36.87 -19.03 10.66
C CYS A 246 -37.88 -18.32 11.58
N GLY A 247 -38.85 -17.65 10.96
CA GLY A 247 -40.07 -17.19 11.61
C GLY A 247 -41.25 -17.72 10.80
N ASP A 248 -42.08 -18.55 11.42
CA ASP A 248 -43.26 -19.21 10.84
C ASP A 248 -44.24 -18.22 10.18
N PRO A 249 -44.89 -18.58 9.06
CA PRO A 249 -45.87 -17.74 8.39
C PRO A 249 -47.28 -18.13 8.83
N ASP A 250 -47.67 -17.81 10.06
CA ASP A 250 -49.08 -17.81 10.45
C ASP A 250 -49.29 -16.76 11.53
N ILE A 251 -50.08 -15.74 11.20
CA ILE A 251 -50.80 -14.75 12.05
C ILE A 251 -50.72 -13.39 11.36
N TYR A 252 -51.72 -13.08 10.53
CA TYR A 252 -52.25 -11.72 10.45
C TYR A 252 -53.74 -11.79 10.12
N ARG A 253 -54.54 -11.89 11.18
CA ARG A 253 -55.95 -11.46 11.15
C ARG A 253 -56.16 -10.46 12.28
N SER A 254 -56.71 -9.31 11.89
CA SER A 254 -57.47 -8.35 12.70
C SER A 254 -56.71 -7.28 13.53
N SER A 255 -56.99 -6.03 13.12
CA SER A 255 -57.42 -4.90 13.94
C SER A 255 -56.37 -4.01 14.64
N GLN A 256 -56.12 -2.85 14.03
CA GLN A 256 -56.43 -1.49 14.54
C GLN A 256 -56.34 -1.27 16.06
N TYR A 257 -55.37 -0.44 16.52
CA TYR A 257 -55.37 0.59 17.60
C TYR A 257 -53.91 0.98 18.01
N PRO A 258 -53.65 2.15 18.63
CA PRO A 258 -52.37 2.86 18.51
C PRO A 258 -51.32 2.55 19.60
N LEU A 259 -50.05 2.70 19.18
CA LEU A 259 -48.82 3.02 19.93
C LEU A 259 -48.75 2.67 21.44
N LYS A 260 -48.03 1.59 21.73
CA LYS A 260 -47.20 1.42 22.93
C LYS A 260 -45.85 0.86 22.50
N MET A 261 -44.76 1.54 22.86
CA MET A 261 -43.41 1.00 22.75
C MET A 261 -43.33 -0.28 23.57
N ALA A 262 -43.01 -1.39 22.92
CA ALA A 262 -42.58 -2.62 23.58
C ALA A 262 -41.06 -2.69 23.49
N ASP A 263 -40.40 -2.72 24.64
CA ASP A 263 -38.99 -3.06 24.78
C ASP A 263 -38.71 -4.39 24.06
N PHE A 264 -37.69 -4.40 23.21
CA PHE A 264 -37.16 -5.62 22.60
C PHE A 264 -36.39 -6.39 23.66
N ASP A 265 -37.02 -7.40 24.26
CA ASP A 265 -36.31 -8.47 24.95
C ASP A 265 -35.51 -9.28 23.91
N ARG A 266 -34.20 -9.01 23.82
CA ARG A 266 -33.26 -9.88 23.11
C ARG A 266 -33.14 -11.17 23.92
N THR A 267 -33.60 -12.28 23.35
CA THR A 267 -33.33 -13.61 23.91
C THR A 267 -31.80 -13.79 24.03
N PRO A 268 -31.27 -14.02 25.25
CA PRO A 268 -29.83 -14.18 25.42
C PRO A 268 -29.36 -15.43 24.68
N PRO A 269 -28.18 -15.39 24.02
CA PRO A 269 -27.68 -16.53 23.28
C PRO A 269 -27.48 -17.71 24.24
N SER A 270 -27.75 -18.92 23.74
CA SER A 270 -27.67 -20.14 24.55
C SER A 270 -26.29 -20.27 25.19
N THR A 271 -26.23 -20.83 26.40
CA THR A 271 -24.97 -21.11 27.11
C THR A 271 -24.01 -21.94 26.25
N ALA A 272 -24.53 -22.79 25.36
CA ALA A 272 -23.73 -23.52 24.38
C ALA A 272 -23.00 -22.61 23.38
N ALA A 273 -23.64 -21.53 22.90
CA ALA A 273 -23.01 -20.56 22.01
C ALA A 273 -21.85 -19.81 22.71
N TYR A 274 -22.00 -19.46 23.99
CA TYR A 274 -20.91 -18.87 24.78
C TYR A 274 -19.75 -19.85 24.99
N VAL A 275 -20.04 -21.12 25.26
CA VAL A 275 -19.00 -22.15 25.46
C VAL A 275 -18.24 -22.40 24.16
N VAL A 276 -18.91 -22.47 23.01
CA VAL A 276 -18.25 -22.67 21.71
C VAL A 276 -17.42 -21.45 21.32
N ALA A 277 -17.95 -20.24 21.48
CA ALA A 277 -17.21 -19.02 21.17
C ALA A 277 -15.97 -18.85 22.06
N THR A 278 -16.09 -19.11 23.36
CA THR A 278 -14.96 -19.05 24.29
C THR A 278 -13.94 -20.16 24.05
N ALA A 279 -14.37 -21.37 23.65
CA ALA A 279 -13.47 -22.46 23.28
C ALA A 279 -12.67 -22.16 21.99
N ILE A 280 -13.29 -21.54 20.98
CA ILE A 280 -12.60 -21.14 19.73
C ILE A 280 -11.57 -20.05 20.04
N LEU A 281 -11.95 -19.02 20.80
CA LEU A 281 -11.03 -17.95 21.19
C LEU A 281 -9.88 -18.49 22.05
N ALA A 282 -10.17 -19.36 23.02
CA ALA A 282 -9.14 -19.99 23.85
C ALA A 282 -8.23 -20.94 23.04
N GLY A 283 -8.78 -21.66 22.06
CA GLY A 283 -8.02 -22.54 21.16
C GLY A 283 -7.08 -21.76 20.25
N ILE A 284 -7.55 -20.67 19.64
CA ILE A 284 -6.72 -19.81 18.78
C ILE A 284 -5.63 -19.13 19.64
N THR A 285 -6.01 -18.53 20.76
CA THR A 285 -5.08 -17.83 21.65
C THR A 285 -4.05 -18.80 22.23
N GLY A 286 -4.48 -19.98 22.66
CA GLY A 286 -3.62 -21.05 23.18
C GLY A 286 -2.69 -21.65 22.12
N TYR A 287 -3.13 -21.77 20.87
CA TYR A 287 -2.29 -22.23 19.76
C TYR A 287 -1.14 -21.25 19.47
N PHE A 288 -1.42 -19.94 19.46
CA PHE A 288 -0.40 -18.91 19.25
C PHE A 288 0.57 -18.78 20.44
N ILE A 289 0.07 -18.87 21.68
CA ILE A 289 0.92 -18.91 22.88
C ILE A 289 1.79 -20.17 22.91
N GLY A 290 1.25 -21.33 22.51
CA GLY A 290 1.97 -22.60 22.42
C GLY A 290 3.08 -22.60 21.36
N GLN A 291 2.83 -21.99 20.20
CA GLN A 291 3.86 -21.77 19.18
C GLN A 291 4.96 -20.82 19.69
N GLY A 292 4.59 -19.72 20.36
CA GLY A 292 5.55 -18.75 20.91
C GLY A 292 6.42 -19.30 22.06
N SER A 293 5.88 -20.19 22.89
CA SER A 293 6.64 -20.84 23.97
C SER A 293 7.64 -21.88 23.46
N SER A 294 7.35 -22.57 22.35
CA SER A 294 8.31 -23.47 21.69
C SER A 294 9.51 -22.75 21.04
N LEU A 295 9.37 -21.46 20.75
CA LEU A 295 10.39 -20.58 20.16
C LEU A 295 11.20 -19.79 21.22
N GLY A 296 11.00 -20.05 22.51
CA GLY A 296 11.79 -19.43 23.59
C GLY A 296 11.46 -17.96 23.88
N LEU A 297 10.34 -17.43 23.38
CA LEU A 297 9.95 -16.02 23.53
C LEU A 297 9.45 -15.64 24.95
N PHE A 298 9.20 -16.62 25.82
CA PHE A 298 8.72 -16.41 27.20
C PHE A 298 9.73 -16.87 28.26
N SER A 299 11.03 -16.67 28.01
CA SER A 299 12.02 -16.78 29.09
C SER A 299 11.94 -15.52 29.97
N THR A 300 11.38 -15.70 31.16
CA THR A 300 11.32 -14.69 32.22
C THR A 300 12.73 -14.34 32.67
N LYS A 301 13.35 -13.33 32.05
CA LYS A 301 14.38 -12.54 32.72
C LYS A 301 13.74 -11.25 33.15
N GLU A 302 13.50 -11.14 34.46
CA GLU A 302 13.14 -9.87 35.12
C GLU A 302 14.16 -8.81 34.69
N LYS A 303 13.69 -7.79 33.98
CA LYS A 303 14.36 -6.49 33.94
C LYS A 303 13.45 -5.52 34.67
N GLU A 304 13.94 -5.07 35.81
CA GLU A 304 13.35 -4.04 36.64
C GLU A 304 13.05 -2.80 35.79
N GLY A 305 11.79 -2.35 35.85
CA GLY A 305 11.30 -1.21 35.08
C GLY A 305 11.79 0.13 35.62
N TRP A 306 11.72 1.15 34.77
CA TRP A 306 11.79 2.56 35.15
C TRP A 306 10.50 3.29 34.77
N PRO A 307 10.15 4.37 35.47
CA PRO A 307 8.77 4.77 35.70
C PRO A 307 8.19 5.60 34.56
N ASN A 308 6.96 5.25 34.17
CA ASN A 308 6.10 6.02 33.27
C ASN A 308 5.63 7.32 33.95
N SER A 309 5.93 8.47 33.36
CA SER A 309 5.04 9.63 33.50
C SER A 309 5.15 10.55 32.28
N TYR A 310 4.22 10.42 31.34
CA TYR A 310 3.86 11.54 30.47
C TYR A 310 2.35 11.64 30.36
N ASN A 311 1.86 12.78 30.82
CA ASN A 311 0.48 13.21 30.76
C ASN A 311 0.30 13.91 29.41
N VAL A 312 -0.27 13.22 28.42
CA VAL A 312 -0.47 13.80 27.09
C VAL A 312 -1.70 14.71 27.13
N LYS A 313 -1.47 16.02 27.14
CA LYS A 313 -2.47 16.99 26.66
C LYS A 313 -2.42 16.96 25.15
N VAL A 314 -3.45 16.37 24.54
CA VAL A 314 -3.66 16.41 23.09
C VAL A 314 -4.00 17.85 22.72
N HIS A 315 -3.06 18.56 22.10
CA HIS A 315 -3.36 19.76 21.36
C HIS A 315 -4.10 19.33 20.08
N ARG A 316 -5.40 19.61 20.06
CA ARG A 316 -6.26 19.50 18.88
C ARG A 316 -5.96 20.68 17.96
N ASP A 317 -4.86 20.60 17.21
CA ASP A 317 -4.67 21.45 16.04
C ASP A 317 -3.67 20.81 15.07
N SER A 318 -4.21 20.00 14.15
CA SER A 318 -3.72 19.74 12.79
C SER A 318 -4.64 18.67 12.21
N SER A 319 -5.91 19.03 12.05
CA SER A 319 -6.82 18.27 11.21
C SER A 319 -6.61 18.81 9.80
N ASP A 320 -5.83 18.10 8.99
CA ASP A 320 -5.96 18.24 7.54
C ASP A 320 -7.31 17.61 7.18
N GLU A 321 -8.36 18.43 7.35
CA GLU A 321 -9.69 18.21 6.81
C GLU A 321 -9.55 18.12 5.30
N TYR A 322 -9.46 16.90 4.77
CA TYR A 322 -9.97 16.64 3.43
C TYR A 322 -11.50 16.66 3.53
N GLU A 323 -12.07 17.85 3.60
CA GLU A 323 -13.48 18.07 3.26
C GLU A 323 -13.62 17.83 1.76
N SER A 324 -13.96 16.60 1.39
CA SER A 324 -14.72 16.39 0.16
C SER A 324 -16.12 16.95 0.41
N GLU A 325 -16.30 18.25 0.16
CA GLU A 325 -17.61 18.82 -0.09
C GLU A 325 -18.21 18.03 -1.28
N GLU A 326 -18.98 17.01 -0.94
CA GLU A 326 -19.95 16.39 -1.84
C GLU A 326 -21.10 17.37 -1.95
N GLU A 327 -20.99 18.32 -2.89
CA GLU A 327 -22.17 19.00 -3.39
C GLU A 327 -23.02 17.93 -4.11
N GLU A 328 -23.94 17.33 -3.37
CA GLU A 328 -25.06 16.54 -3.90
C GLU A 328 -25.99 17.49 -4.66
N ASP A 329 -25.58 17.94 -5.84
CA ASP A 329 -26.46 18.68 -6.77
C ASP A 329 -26.90 17.76 -7.91
N SER A 330 -27.92 16.97 -7.61
CA SER A 330 -28.91 16.56 -8.60
C SER A 330 -30.25 16.43 -7.87
N GLU A 331 -30.85 17.59 -7.57
CA GLU A 331 -32.27 17.70 -7.27
C GLU A 331 -33.08 17.24 -8.50
N ASP A 332 -33.18 15.94 -8.70
CA ASP A 332 -34.32 15.36 -9.39
C ASP A 332 -35.33 15.00 -8.30
N GLU A 333 -36.10 16.00 -7.85
CA GLU A 333 -37.23 15.88 -6.93
C GLU A 333 -38.39 15.08 -7.58
N GLY A 334 -38.12 13.86 -8.00
CA GLY A 334 -39.17 12.91 -8.35
C GLY A 334 -39.80 12.39 -7.06
N ASP A 335 -41.08 12.68 -6.84
CA ASP A 335 -41.91 12.24 -5.68
C ASP A 335 -42.09 10.70 -5.57
N GLY A 336 -41.28 9.91 -6.29
CA GLY A 336 -41.34 8.44 -6.30
C GLY A 336 -42.58 7.85 -6.98
N THR A 337 -43.56 8.69 -7.32
CA THR A 337 -44.85 8.32 -7.92
C THR A 337 -44.73 7.71 -9.31
N GLU A 338 -43.60 7.91 -9.97
CA GLU A 338 -43.26 7.36 -11.28
C GLU A 338 -42.74 5.91 -11.22
N LEU A 339 -42.39 5.39 -10.04
CA LEU A 339 -41.87 4.03 -9.90
C LEU A 339 -42.98 2.98 -10.06
N GLY A 340 -42.72 2.00 -10.93
CA GLY A 340 -43.62 0.87 -11.14
C GLY A 340 -43.61 -0.09 -9.95
N ASN A 341 -44.78 -0.67 -9.65
CA ASN A 341 -44.85 -1.76 -8.67
C ASN A 341 -44.45 -3.09 -9.33
N PHE A 342 -43.25 -3.58 -9.01
CA PHE A 342 -42.72 -4.84 -9.54
C PHE A 342 -42.70 -5.97 -8.51
N ASP A 343 -43.40 -5.83 -7.37
CA ASP A 343 -43.30 -6.76 -6.25
C ASP A 343 -43.79 -8.17 -6.60
N GLU A 344 -44.79 -8.29 -7.48
CA GLU A 344 -45.37 -9.58 -7.89
C GLU A 344 -44.48 -10.38 -8.87
N SER A 345 -43.46 -9.77 -9.46
CA SER A 345 -42.58 -10.46 -10.42
C SER A 345 -41.48 -11.27 -9.73
N ALA A 346 -41.41 -12.59 -9.93
CA ALA A 346 -40.30 -13.41 -9.41
C ALA A 346 -39.01 -13.31 -10.26
N GLU A 347 -38.90 -12.29 -11.10
CA GLU A 347 -37.83 -12.15 -12.08
C GLU A 347 -36.50 -11.72 -11.43
N GLU A 348 -35.38 -12.08 -12.06
CA GLU A 348 -34.05 -11.56 -11.75
C GLU A 348 -34.04 -10.03 -11.83
N VAL A 349 -33.52 -9.38 -10.79
CA VAL A 349 -33.36 -7.92 -10.75
C VAL A 349 -31.89 -7.58 -11.03
N LYS A 350 -31.65 -6.56 -11.84
CA LYS A 350 -30.29 -6.13 -12.19
C LYS A 350 -30.17 -4.61 -12.23
N LEU A 351 -28.94 -4.14 -12.06
CA LEU A 351 -28.54 -2.76 -12.30
C LEU A 351 -27.69 -2.71 -13.56
N VAL A 352 -28.07 -1.87 -14.51
CA VAL A 352 -27.28 -1.57 -15.71
C VAL A 352 -26.65 -0.20 -15.55
N LEU A 353 -25.36 -0.10 -15.83
CA LEU A 353 -24.56 1.12 -15.78
C LEU A 353 -24.15 1.48 -17.20
N VAL A 354 -24.83 2.45 -17.80
CA VAL A 354 -24.58 2.91 -19.17
C VAL A 354 -23.56 4.04 -19.12
N VAL A 355 -22.35 3.79 -19.64
CA VAL A 355 -21.21 4.68 -19.55
C VAL A 355 -20.97 5.38 -20.89
N ARG A 356 -20.83 6.71 -20.86
CA ARG A 356 -20.42 7.49 -22.02
C ARG A 356 -18.94 7.31 -22.35
N THR A 357 -18.68 6.70 -23.49
CA THR A 357 -17.33 6.40 -23.98
C THR A 357 -16.74 7.53 -24.84
N ASP A 358 -17.59 8.41 -25.37
CA ASP A 358 -17.21 9.61 -26.13
C ASP A 358 -16.41 10.62 -25.30
N LEU A 359 -16.60 10.60 -23.98
CA LEU A 359 -15.94 11.49 -23.03
C LEU A 359 -14.46 11.15 -22.76
N GLY A 360 -13.96 10.00 -23.24
CA GLY A 360 -12.55 9.62 -23.07
C GLY A 360 -12.12 9.41 -21.60
N MET A 361 -13.04 9.04 -20.71
CA MET A 361 -12.74 8.82 -19.29
C MET A 361 -11.69 7.72 -19.09
N THR A 362 -10.77 7.94 -18.13
CA THR A 362 -9.83 6.90 -17.69
C THR A 362 -10.57 5.79 -16.94
N LYS A 363 -10.00 4.59 -16.91
CA LYS A 363 -10.60 3.42 -16.23
C LYS A 363 -10.95 3.68 -14.76
N GLY A 364 -10.10 4.42 -14.03
CA GLY A 364 -10.36 4.79 -12.64
C GLY A 364 -11.56 5.73 -12.50
N LYS A 365 -11.67 6.73 -13.38
CA LYS A 365 -12.80 7.67 -13.37
C LYS A 365 -14.12 6.98 -13.73
N ILE A 366 -14.10 6.07 -14.71
CA ILE A 366 -15.26 5.23 -15.05
C ILE A 366 -15.76 4.46 -13.82
N ALA A 367 -14.84 3.82 -13.09
CA ALA A 367 -15.19 3.04 -11.90
C ALA A 367 -15.82 3.91 -10.79
N ALA A 368 -15.28 5.11 -10.56
CA ALA A 368 -15.83 6.06 -9.60
C ALA A 368 -17.25 6.50 -10.00
N GLN A 369 -17.46 6.91 -11.25
CA GLN A 369 -18.77 7.35 -11.74
C GLN A 369 -19.81 6.22 -11.73
N CYS A 370 -19.42 4.99 -12.05
CA CYS A 370 -20.26 3.80 -11.90
C CYS A 370 -20.69 3.56 -10.44
N SER A 371 -19.80 3.85 -9.49
CA SER A 371 -20.07 3.72 -8.06
C SER A 371 -21.07 4.78 -7.60
N HIS A 372 -20.92 6.03 -8.06
CA HIS A 372 -21.89 7.10 -7.80
C HIS A 372 -23.28 6.76 -8.37
N ALA A 373 -23.37 6.27 -9.61
CA ALA A 373 -24.65 5.89 -10.23
C ALA A 373 -25.36 4.77 -9.46
N THR A 374 -24.58 3.78 -9.00
CA THR A 374 -25.11 2.70 -8.16
C THR A 374 -25.69 3.23 -6.85
N LEU A 375 -24.94 4.11 -6.17
CA LEU A 375 -25.37 4.68 -4.89
C LEU A 375 -26.60 5.58 -5.07
N ALA A 376 -26.68 6.36 -6.14
CA ALA A 376 -27.83 7.20 -6.46
C ALA A 376 -29.11 6.37 -6.67
N CYS A 377 -29.06 5.31 -7.48
CA CYS A 377 -30.20 4.39 -7.66
C CYS A 377 -30.62 3.73 -6.34
N TYR A 378 -29.64 3.31 -5.53
CA TYR A 378 -29.89 2.67 -4.24
C TYR A 378 -30.58 3.62 -3.25
N LYS A 379 -30.00 4.82 -3.02
CA LYS A 379 -30.57 5.85 -2.14
C LYS A 379 -31.99 6.20 -2.57
N TYR A 380 -32.23 6.35 -3.88
CA TYR A 380 -33.54 6.65 -4.43
C TYR A 380 -34.58 5.56 -4.08
N LEU A 381 -34.27 4.29 -4.35
CA LEU A 381 -35.21 3.19 -4.06
C LEU A 381 -35.46 3.00 -2.56
N VAL A 382 -34.45 3.23 -1.71
CA VAL A 382 -34.61 3.18 -0.25
C VAL A 382 -35.55 4.29 0.23
N ALA A 383 -35.43 5.50 -0.33
CA ALA A 383 -36.25 6.64 0.07
C ALA A 383 -37.72 6.48 -0.36
N TYR A 384 -37.95 6.07 -1.61
CA TYR A 384 -39.29 6.12 -2.22
C TYR A 384 -40.02 4.76 -2.27
N THR A 385 -39.30 3.64 -2.21
CA THR A 385 -39.88 2.28 -2.26
C THR A 385 -39.37 1.34 -1.17
N PRO A 386 -39.33 1.73 0.12
CA PRO A 386 -38.76 0.92 1.19
C PRO A 386 -39.51 -0.40 1.44
N SER A 387 -40.80 -0.45 1.10
CA SER A 387 -41.64 -1.65 1.22
C SER A 387 -41.58 -2.56 0.00
N SER A 388 -41.00 -2.11 -1.12
CA SER A 388 -40.93 -2.91 -2.34
C SER A 388 -39.98 -4.10 -2.16
N GLY A 389 -40.44 -5.28 -2.59
CA GLY A 389 -39.65 -6.49 -2.65
C GLY A 389 -38.53 -6.43 -3.70
N MET A 390 -38.61 -5.51 -4.66
CA MET A 390 -37.64 -5.41 -5.76
C MET A 390 -36.21 -5.13 -5.28
N LEU A 391 -36.02 -4.16 -4.39
CA LEU A 391 -34.68 -3.82 -3.88
C LEU A 391 -34.09 -4.98 -3.07
N ARG A 392 -34.89 -5.60 -2.19
CA ARG A 392 -34.49 -6.79 -1.41
C ARG A 392 -34.15 -7.99 -2.30
N ARG A 393 -34.87 -8.18 -3.41
CA ARG A 393 -34.54 -9.20 -4.41
C ARG A 393 -33.19 -8.93 -5.06
N TRP A 394 -32.91 -7.69 -5.48
CA TRP A 394 -31.60 -7.34 -6.02
C TRP A 394 -30.47 -7.60 -5.01
N GLU A 395 -30.66 -7.24 -3.74
CA GLU A 395 -29.71 -7.50 -2.66
C GLU A 395 -29.46 -9.00 -2.44
N SER A 396 -30.53 -9.80 -2.37
CA SER A 396 -30.44 -11.24 -2.14
C SER A 396 -29.94 -12.04 -3.36
N GLN A 397 -30.09 -11.49 -4.58
CA GLN A 397 -29.62 -12.10 -5.82
C GLN A 397 -28.16 -11.72 -6.18
N GLY A 398 -27.40 -11.19 -5.23
CA GLY A 398 -25.98 -10.86 -5.42
C GLY A 398 -25.72 -9.53 -6.11
N GLN A 399 -26.74 -8.65 -6.18
CA GLN A 399 -26.63 -7.26 -6.62
C GLN A 399 -25.98 -7.13 -8.01
N ALA A 400 -26.49 -7.86 -8.99
CA ALA A 400 -25.94 -7.89 -10.35
C ALA A 400 -25.81 -6.47 -10.94
N LYS A 401 -24.61 -6.16 -11.46
CA LYS A 401 -24.24 -4.89 -12.11
C LYS A 401 -23.64 -5.18 -13.47
N ILE A 402 -24.17 -4.57 -14.52
CA ILE A 402 -23.71 -4.77 -15.90
C ILE A 402 -23.30 -3.42 -16.48
N ALA A 403 -22.03 -3.29 -16.88
CA ALA A 403 -21.52 -2.09 -17.52
C ALA A 403 -21.72 -2.15 -19.04
N LEU A 404 -22.42 -1.15 -19.58
CA LEU A 404 -22.68 -0.98 -21.01
C LEU A 404 -22.06 0.33 -21.49
N GLN A 405 -21.82 0.44 -22.79
CA GLN A 405 -21.29 1.65 -23.42
C GLN A 405 -22.32 2.35 -24.29
N ILE A 406 -22.26 3.68 -24.27
CA ILE A 406 -22.98 4.60 -25.15
C ILE A 406 -22.02 5.69 -25.65
N LYS A 407 -22.37 6.36 -26.75
CA LYS A 407 -21.50 7.37 -27.39
C LYS A 407 -22.09 8.77 -27.45
N SER A 408 -23.34 8.95 -27.06
CA SER A 408 -24.05 10.22 -27.14
C SER A 408 -24.75 10.54 -25.83
N GLU A 409 -24.75 11.83 -25.48
CA GLU A 409 -25.56 12.35 -24.37
C GLU A 409 -27.04 12.26 -24.67
N GLU A 410 -27.44 12.63 -25.88
CA GLU A 410 -28.84 12.60 -26.34
C GLU A 410 -29.43 11.18 -26.24
N GLU A 411 -28.68 10.18 -26.69
CA GLU A 411 -29.09 8.77 -26.61
C GLU A 411 -29.21 8.31 -25.14
N MET A 412 -28.35 8.82 -24.23
CA MET A 412 -28.47 8.55 -22.80
C MET A 412 -29.73 9.16 -22.20
N GLU A 413 -30.09 10.39 -22.59
CA GLU A 413 -31.33 11.05 -22.14
C GLU A 413 -32.58 10.33 -22.64
N GLU A 414 -32.57 9.87 -23.89
CA GLU A 414 -33.65 9.05 -24.45
C GLU A 414 -33.83 7.74 -23.68
N LEU A 415 -32.73 7.07 -23.31
CA LEU A 415 -32.77 5.85 -22.50
C LEU A 415 -33.28 6.13 -21.08
N GLN A 416 -32.89 7.24 -20.47
CA GLN A 416 -33.38 7.66 -19.17
C GLN A 416 -34.90 7.87 -19.21
N ALA A 417 -35.39 8.68 -20.15
CA ALA A 417 -36.81 8.96 -20.32
C ALA A 417 -37.60 7.67 -20.59
N LYS A 418 -37.08 6.78 -21.44
CA LYS A 418 -37.68 5.48 -21.71
C LYS A 418 -37.76 4.61 -20.46
N ALA A 419 -36.69 4.53 -19.66
CA ALA A 419 -36.66 3.76 -18.42
C ALA A 419 -37.68 4.30 -17.40
N MET A 420 -37.73 5.63 -17.21
CA MET A 420 -38.68 6.29 -16.32
C MET A 420 -40.13 6.05 -16.77
N SER A 421 -40.40 6.08 -18.09
CA SER A 421 -41.74 5.80 -18.64
C SER A 421 -42.24 4.38 -18.38
N LEU A 422 -41.31 3.43 -18.15
CA LEU A 422 -41.60 2.05 -17.79
C LEU A 422 -41.62 1.83 -16.27
N GLY A 423 -41.45 2.89 -15.49
CA GLY A 423 -41.43 2.88 -14.04
C GLY A 423 -40.15 2.33 -13.42
N LEU A 424 -39.04 2.28 -14.18
CA LEU A 424 -37.74 1.86 -13.67
C LEU A 424 -37.05 2.99 -12.91
N CYS A 425 -36.20 2.63 -11.94
CA CYS A 425 -35.30 3.60 -11.31
C CYS A 425 -34.17 3.93 -12.28
N ALA A 426 -34.14 5.16 -12.79
CA ALA A 426 -33.13 5.66 -13.73
C ALA A 426 -32.48 6.94 -13.19
N ARG A 427 -31.17 6.90 -12.87
CA ARG A 427 -30.43 8.04 -12.29
C ARG A 427 -29.19 8.34 -13.11
N VAL A 428 -29.00 9.61 -13.49
CA VAL A 428 -27.84 10.07 -14.24
C VAL A 428 -26.86 10.77 -13.30
N ILE A 429 -25.58 10.50 -13.46
CA ILE A 429 -24.51 11.17 -12.72
C ILE A 429 -23.85 12.22 -13.60
N THR A 430 -23.74 13.43 -13.06
CA THR A 430 -23.03 14.56 -13.64
C THR A 430 -21.65 14.70 -13.01
N ASP A 431 -20.64 15.02 -13.81
CA ASP A 431 -19.29 15.28 -13.29
C ASP A 431 -19.19 16.72 -12.77
N ALA A 432 -18.80 16.88 -11.50
CA ALA A 432 -18.65 18.17 -10.83
C ALA A 432 -17.44 19.01 -11.33
N GLY A 433 -16.82 18.63 -12.46
CA GLY A 433 -15.79 19.44 -13.12
C GLY A 433 -14.42 19.48 -12.43
N ARG A 434 -14.14 18.61 -11.44
CA ARG A 434 -12.83 18.52 -10.77
C ARG A 434 -11.77 17.75 -11.59
N THR A 435 -12.06 17.41 -12.85
CA THR A 435 -11.19 16.59 -13.73
C THR A 435 -11.31 17.01 -15.21
N GLN A 436 -10.67 16.28 -16.13
CA GLN A 436 -10.45 16.59 -17.57
C GLN A 436 -11.72 16.77 -18.45
N ILE A 437 -12.93 16.67 -17.91
CA ILE A 437 -14.21 16.77 -18.64
C ILE A 437 -14.90 18.09 -18.31
N ALA A 438 -15.64 18.65 -19.26
CA ALA A 438 -16.45 19.85 -19.02
C ALA A 438 -17.41 19.65 -17.84
N SER A 439 -17.41 20.61 -16.91
CA SER A 439 -18.30 20.59 -15.74
C SER A 439 -19.76 20.44 -16.16
N GLY A 440 -20.53 19.62 -15.43
CA GLY A 440 -21.95 19.36 -15.71
C GLY A 440 -22.21 18.30 -16.79
N SER A 441 -21.17 17.69 -17.36
CA SER A 441 -21.36 16.61 -18.34
C SER A 441 -22.00 15.38 -17.68
N ARG A 442 -23.10 14.87 -18.26
CA ARG A 442 -23.69 13.58 -17.88
C ARG A 442 -22.72 12.46 -18.24
N THR A 443 -22.34 11.62 -17.28
CA THR A 443 -21.27 10.61 -17.46
C THR A 443 -21.80 9.18 -17.49
N VAL A 444 -22.63 8.80 -16.50
CA VAL A 444 -23.13 7.44 -16.32
C VAL A 444 -24.62 7.48 -15.97
N LEU A 445 -25.41 6.65 -16.65
CA LEU A 445 -26.81 6.39 -16.33
C LEU A 445 -26.93 5.03 -15.63
N GLY A 446 -27.45 5.01 -14.41
CA GLY A 446 -27.85 3.79 -13.70
C GLY A 446 -29.32 3.48 -13.95
N VAL A 447 -29.63 2.24 -14.36
CA VAL A 447 -31.00 1.74 -14.53
C VAL A 447 -31.19 0.45 -13.73
N LEU A 448 -32.06 0.48 -12.72
CA LEU A 448 -32.33 -0.66 -11.83
C LEU A 448 -33.78 -1.13 -11.99
N GLY A 449 -33.94 -2.44 -12.21
CA GLY A 449 -35.25 -3.09 -12.15
C GLY A 449 -35.25 -4.53 -12.67
N PRO A 450 -36.44 -5.10 -12.95
CA PRO A 450 -36.58 -6.46 -13.46
C PRO A 450 -35.87 -6.62 -14.80
N LYS A 451 -35.20 -7.77 -14.99
CA LYS A 451 -34.34 -8.04 -16.15
C LYS A 451 -35.02 -7.77 -17.49
N SER A 452 -36.23 -8.28 -17.71
CA SER A 452 -36.99 -8.12 -18.96
C SER A 452 -37.26 -6.67 -19.31
N VAL A 453 -37.67 -5.86 -18.32
CA VAL A 453 -37.98 -4.45 -18.50
C VAL A 453 -36.70 -3.65 -18.75
N VAL A 454 -35.63 -3.93 -17.99
CA VAL A 454 -34.31 -3.31 -18.19
C VAL A 454 -33.73 -3.67 -19.57
N ASP A 455 -33.89 -4.90 -20.04
CA ASP A 455 -33.44 -5.35 -21.36
C ASP A 455 -34.24 -4.71 -22.50
N SER A 456 -35.52 -4.39 -22.29
CA SER A 456 -36.32 -3.64 -23.27
C SER A 456 -35.79 -2.23 -23.52
N VAL A 457 -35.08 -1.66 -22.53
CA VAL A 457 -34.42 -0.36 -22.63
C VAL A 457 -33.00 -0.51 -23.16
N THR A 458 -32.19 -1.40 -22.56
CA THR A 458 -30.72 -1.40 -22.71
C THR A 458 -30.16 -2.57 -23.51
N GLY A 459 -30.96 -3.56 -23.90
CA GLY A 459 -30.49 -4.83 -24.47
C GLY A 459 -29.80 -4.72 -25.85
N HIS A 460 -29.92 -3.58 -26.53
CA HIS A 460 -29.25 -3.32 -27.81
C HIS A 460 -27.85 -2.71 -27.64
N LEU A 461 -27.50 -2.27 -26.43
CA LEU A 461 -26.21 -1.66 -26.13
C LEU A 461 -25.11 -2.72 -25.99
N LYS A 462 -23.87 -2.31 -26.24
CA LYS A 462 -22.70 -3.18 -26.10
C LYS A 462 -22.16 -3.13 -24.68
N LEU A 463 -21.52 -4.22 -24.26
CA LEU A 463 -20.70 -4.22 -23.03
C LEU A 463 -19.58 -3.18 -23.16
N LEU A 464 -19.24 -2.52 -22.03
CA LEU A 464 -18.23 -1.47 -21.93
C LEU A 464 -16.81 -1.96 -22.25
#